data_AF-A0A416A794-F1
#
_entry.id   AF-A0A416A794-F1
#
_cell.length_a   1.000
_cell.length_b   1.000
_cell.length_c   1.000
_cell.angle_alpha   90.00
_cell.angle_beta   90.00
_cell.angle_gamma   90.00
#
_symmetry.space_group_name_H-M   'P 1'
#
loop_
_entity.id
_entity.type
_entity.pdbx_description
1 polymer ?
#
loop_
_entity_poly.entity_id
_entity_poly.type
_entity_poly.pdbx_seq_one_letter_code
_entity_poly.pdbx_strand_id
1 'polypeptide(L)'
;MNMNIFSIKTLEQKLGIFHWNIGFIESSLNMILNSSSYRLPIQWLQHPYRDRFFADPFILKVTDDIIEVLVEEFFYDKWKGNISLLTVSRKNYKLINRKTVLEQETHLSFPYIYKEGNQTYVIPENSQSGSLSIYEYNYNSQILENPQIMIQAPIVDPVIIKVCDLYYLLCTSLDFDKDKDLLLYYSEKLTGPYKPFWEIQ
;
A
#
# COMPACT_ATOMS: atom_id res chain seq x y z
N MET A 1 -41.45 -18.94 8.85
CA MET A 1 -40.58 -18.66 7.68
C MET A 1 -40.01 -17.27 7.90
N ASN A 2 -38.74 -17.16 8.31
CA ASN A 2 -38.14 -15.86 8.63
C ASN A 2 -37.67 -15.19 7.35
N MET A 3 -38.32 -14.09 6.95
CA MET A 3 -37.81 -13.20 5.91
C MET A 3 -36.77 -12.27 6.55
N ASN A 4 -35.53 -12.38 6.09
CA ASN A 4 -34.51 -11.39 6.38
C ASN A 4 -34.49 -10.38 5.22
N ILE A 5 -34.71 -9.11 5.54
CA ILE A 5 -34.53 -8.00 4.60
C ILE A 5 -33.06 -7.62 4.62
N PHE A 6 -32.39 -7.74 3.48
CA PHE A 6 -31.03 -7.25 3.29
C PHE A 6 -31.05 -6.05 2.34
N SER A 7 -30.26 -5.03 2.66
CA SER A 7 -29.97 -3.96 1.72
C SER A 7 -29.15 -4.50 0.55
N ILE A 8 -29.43 -4.02 -0.67
CA ILE A 8 -28.68 -4.37 -1.90
C ILE A 8 -27.17 -4.18 -1.69
N LYS A 9 -26.77 -3.13 -0.97
CA LYS A 9 -25.36 -2.81 -0.67
C LYS A 9 -24.68 -3.90 0.18
N THR A 10 -25.42 -4.51 1.11
CA THR A 10 -24.95 -5.62 1.96
C THR A 10 -24.93 -6.94 1.19
N LEU A 11 -25.80 -7.10 0.20
CA LEU A 11 -25.81 -8.25 -0.71
C LEU A 11 -24.67 -8.18 -1.73
N GLU A 12 -24.37 -7.01 -2.31
CA GLU A 12 -23.25 -6.82 -3.24
C GLU A 12 -21.90 -7.09 -2.58
N GLN A 13 -21.69 -6.65 -1.33
CA GLN A 13 -20.49 -7.00 -0.56
C GLN A 13 -20.40 -8.50 -0.24
N LYS A 14 -21.54 -9.21 -0.17
CA LYS A 14 -21.60 -10.65 0.12
C LYS A 14 -21.60 -11.53 -1.14
N LEU A 15 -21.95 -10.99 -2.30
CA LEU A 15 -22.15 -11.73 -3.55
C LEU A 15 -21.17 -11.33 -4.66
N GLY A 16 -20.52 -10.17 -4.54
CA GLY A 16 -19.49 -9.69 -5.45
C GLY A 16 -18.11 -9.83 -4.84
N ILE A 17 -17.24 -10.62 -5.47
CA ILE A 17 -15.81 -10.59 -5.17
C ILE A 17 -15.19 -9.54 -6.09
N PHE A 18 -14.72 -8.44 -5.51
CA PHE A 18 -13.84 -7.51 -6.21
C PHE A 18 -12.44 -8.14 -6.29
N HIS A 19 -11.83 -8.10 -7.47
CA HIS A 19 -10.53 -8.72 -7.73
C HIS A 19 -9.59 -7.70 -8.37
N TRP A 20 -8.49 -7.41 -7.68
CA TRP A 20 -7.43 -6.55 -8.17
C TRP A 20 -6.26 -7.40 -8.69
N ASN A 21 -5.49 -6.82 -9.62
CA ASN A 21 -4.23 -7.41 -10.06
C ASN A 21 -3.26 -6.28 -10.45
N ILE A 22 -1.97 -6.61 -10.52
CA ILE A 22 -0.90 -5.66 -10.79
C ILE A 22 -0.60 -5.63 -12.29
N GLY A 23 -0.60 -4.43 -12.86
CA GLY A 23 -0.16 -4.17 -14.24
C GLY A 23 1.19 -3.48 -14.26
N PHE A 24 2.11 -3.97 -15.10
CA PHE A 24 3.42 -3.38 -15.32
C PHE A 24 3.47 -2.67 -16.67
N ILE A 25 4.10 -1.49 -16.71
CA ILE A 25 4.33 -0.73 -17.94
C ILE A 25 5.81 -0.36 -18.00
N GLU A 26 6.52 -0.88 -19.00
CA GLU A 26 7.90 -0.49 -19.30
C GLU A 26 7.89 0.59 -20.39
N SER A 27 7.51 1.80 -20.01
CA SER A 27 7.48 2.96 -20.91
C SER A 27 7.89 4.21 -20.16
N SER A 28 8.45 5.18 -20.87
CA SER A 28 8.80 6.46 -20.25
C SER A 28 7.53 7.22 -19.85
N LEU A 29 7.60 8.00 -18.76
CA LEU A 29 6.48 8.82 -18.32
C LEU A 29 5.99 9.74 -19.44
N ASN A 30 6.91 10.32 -20.22
CA ASN A 30 6.57 11.17 -21.35
C ASN A 30 5.75 10.43 -22.42
N MET A 31 6.07 9.15 -22.68
CA MET A 31 5.29 8.33 -23.60
C MET A 31 3.91 8.01 -23.05
N ILE A 32 3.81 7.73 -21.73
CA ILE A 32 2.54 7.47 -21.05
C ILE A 32 1.64 8.72 -21.08
N LEU A 33 2.20 9.90 -20.82
CA LEU A 33 1.46 11.16 -20.77
C LEU A 33 1.04 11.67 -22.16
N ASN A 34 1.86 11.43 -23.19
CA ASN A 34 1.61 11.93 -24.55
C ASN A 34 1.04 10.88 -25.50
N SER A 35 0.77 9.65 -25.06
CA SER A 35 0.14 8.64 -25.91
C SER A 35 -1.30 9.05 -26.24
N SER A 36 -1.50 9.65 -27.40
CA SER A 36 -2.83 10.02 -27.94
C SER A 36 -3.68 8.80 -28.33
N SER A 37 -3.12 7.59 -28.24
CA SER A 37 -3.74 6.31 -28.63
C SER A 37 -3.84 5.36 -27.44
N TYR A 38 -5.08 4.96 -27.14
CA TYR A 38 -5.62 4.39 -25.89
C TYR A 38 -5.13 3.00 -25.41
N ARG A 39 -3.96 2.51 -25.81
CA ARG A 39 -3.50 1.17 -25.35
C ARG A 39 -2.04 1.18 -24.92
N LEU A 40 -1.82 1.50 -23.65
CA LEU A 40 -0.55 1.21 -22.98
C LEU A 40 -0.32 -0.31 -23.01
N PRO A 41 0.90 -0.79 -23.28
CA PRO A 41 1.22 -2.22 -23.37
C PRO A 41 1.33 -2.83 -21.97
N ILE A 42 0.22 -2.83 -21.21
CA ILE A 42 0.17 -3.32 -19.84
C ILE A 42 0.48 -4.81 -19.82
N GLN A 43 1.47 -5.17 -19.02
CA GLN A 43 1.85 -6.55 -18.74
C GLN A 43 1.26 -6.95 -17.39
N TRP A 44 0.21 -7.75 -17.39
CA TRP A 44 -0.46 -8.18 -16.16
C TRP A 44 0.35 -9.25 -15.43
N LEU A 45 0.45 -9.13 -14.10
CA LEU A 45 1.04 -10.15 -13.25
C LEU A 45 0.32 -11.49 -13.44
N GLN A 46 1.08 -12.52 -13.77
CA GLN A 46 0.59 -13.88 -13.89
C GLN A 46 0.86 -14.66 -12.59
N HIS A 47 -0.21 -15.05 -11.90
CA HIS A 47 -0.15 -15.87 -10.69
C HIS A 47 -1.33 -16.87 -10.63
N PRO A 48 -1.19 -17.98 -9.87
CA PRO A 48 -2.23 -19.01 -9.80
C PRO A 48 -3.33 -18.72 -8.75
N TYR A 49 -3.13 -17.75 -7.85
CA TYR A 49 -4.03 -17.50 -6.72
C TYR A 49 -5.44 -17.06 -7.15
N ARG A 50 -6.44 -17.60 -6.44
CA ARG A 50 -7.88 -17.33 -6.63
C ARG A 50 -8.61 -17.01 -5.32
N ASP A 51 -7.94 -17.20 -4.19
CA ASP A 51 -8.40 -16.97 -2.82
C ASP A 51 -8.00 -15.60 -2.26
N ARG A 52 -7.34 -14.79 -3.08
CA ARG A 52 -6.81 -13.47 -2.74
C ARG A 52 -6.64 -12.59 -3.98
N PHE A 53 -6.39 -11.31 -3.76
CA PHE A 53 -5.87 -10.40 -4.78
C PHE A 53 -4.61 -9.68 -4.30
N PHE A 54 -3.94 -9.00 -5.24
CA PHE A 54 -2.82 -8.11 -4.95
C PHE A 54 -3.16 -6.68 -5.37
N ALA A 55 -2.95 -5.73 -4.47
CA ALA A 55 -3.22 -4.30 -4.68
C ALA A 55 -2.06 -3.44 -4.16
N ASP A 56 -2.18 -2.13 -4.34
CA ASP A 56 -1.23 -1.10 -3.88
C ASP A 56 0.25 -1.43 -4.11
N PRO A 57 0.68 -1.63 -5.36
CA PRO A 57 2.05 -2.04 -5.66
C PRO A 57 3.05 -0.90 -5.43
N PHE A 58 4.06 -1.14 -4.58
CA PHE A 58 5.24 -0.29 -4.41
C PHE A 58 6.52 -1.03 -4.80
N ILE A 59 7.22 -0.52 -5.82
CA ILE A 59 8.46 -1.14 -6.32
C ILE A 59 9.58 -0.96 -5.30
N LEU A 60 10.05 -2.07 -4.74
CA LEU A 60 11.18 -2.10 -3.82
C LEU A 60 12.52 -2.07 -4.59
N LYS A 61 12.62 -2.89 -5.64
CA LYS A 61 13.83 -3.04 -6.46
C LYS A 61 13.49 -3.56 -7.86
N VAL A 62 14.27 -3.14 -8.85
CA VAL A 62 14.24 -3.67 -10.21
C VAL A 62 15.65 -4.09 -10.60
N THR A 63 15.77 -5.24 -11.25
CA THR A 63 17.00 -5.74 -11.88
C THR A 63 16.70 -6.08 -13.34
N ASP A 64 17.67 -6.65 -14.05
CA ASP A 64 17.46 -7.11 -15.42
C ASP A 64 16.48 -8.30 -15.47
N ASP A 65 16.50 -9.17 -14.45
CA ASP A 65 15.72 -10.42 -14.45
C ASP A 65 14.42 -10.35 -13.64
N ILE A 66 14.42 -9.57 -12.55
CA ILE A 66 13.31 -9.54 -11.59
C ILE A 66 12.88 -8.13 -11.18
N ILE A 67 11.60 -8.04 -10.81
CA ILE A 67 10.98 -6.91 -10.12
C ILE A 67 10.58 -7.40 -8.73
N GLU A 68 11.04 -6.72 -7.69
CA GLU A 68 10.60 -6.90 -6.31
C GLU A 68 9.61 -5.79 -5.95
N VAL A 69 8.38 -6.18 -5.61
CA VAL A 69 7.27 -5.26 -5.33
C VAL A 69 6.61 -5.63 -4.01
N LEU A 70 6.44 -4.64 -3.13
CA LEU A 70 5.60 -4.75 -1.95
C LEU A 70 4.15 -4.46 -2.33
N VAL A 71 3.23 -5.24 -1.77
CA VAL A 71 1.82 -5.19 -2.14
C VAL A 71 0.95 -5.38 -0.91
N GLU A 72 -0.27 -4.85 -0.96
CA GLU A 72 -1.37 -5.43 -0.20
C GLU A 72 -1.68 -6.81 -0.79
N GLU A 73 -1.68 -7.83 0.06
CA GLU A 73 -2.23 -9.13 -0.26
C GLU A 73 -3.50 -9.37 0.56
N PHE A 74 -4.64 -9.26 -0.12
CA PHE A 74 -5.95 -9.36 0.52
C PHE A 74 -6.53 -10.75 0.41
N PHE A 75 -6.77 -11.39 1.54
CA PHE A 75 -7.32 -12.74 1.63
C PHE A 75 -8.83 -12.73 1.77
N TYR A 76 -9.56 -13.47 0.93
CA TYR A 76 -11.02 -13.48 0.93
C TYR A 76 -11.65 -14.21 2.10
N ASP A 77 -10.99 -15.24 2.63
CA ASP A 77 -11.46 -16.02 3.77
C ASP A 77 -11.40 -15.20 5.08
N LYS A 78 -10.37 -14.36 5.23
CA LYS A 78 -10.17 -13.49 6.39
C LYS A 78 -10.74 -12.09 6.21
N TRP A 79 -11.02 -11.68 4.96
CA TRP A 79 -11.37 -10.31 4.60
C TRP A 79 -10.36 -9.28 5.11
N LYS A 80 -9.06 -9.58 4.97
CA LYS A 80 -7.95 -8.83 5.56
C LYS A 80 -6.74 -8.79 4.62
N GLY A 81 -6.13 -7.61 4.52
CA GLY A 81 -4.86 -7.38 3.84
C GLY A 81 -3.66 -7.62 4.77
N ASN A 82 -2.63 -8.27 4.24
CA ASN A 82 -1.29 -8.34 4.81
C ASN A 82 -0.31 -7.67 3.85
N ILE A 83 0.90 -7.30 4.31
CA ILE A 83 1.94 -6.83 3.39
C ILE A 83 2.79 -8.00 2.92
N SER A 84 2.92 -8.15 1.62
CA SER A 84 3.70 -9.20 0.99
C SER A 84 4.70 -8.64 -0.01
N LEU A 85 5.86 -9.29 -0.07
CA LEU A 85 6.85 -9.12 -1.13
C LEU A 85 6.57 -10.12 -2.24
N LEU A 86 6.39 -9.62 -3.46
CA LEU A 86 6.36 -10.43 -4.67
C LEU A 86 7.69 -10.27 -5.41
N THR A 87 8.27 -11.38 -5.83
CA THR A 87 9.36 -11.43 -6.80
C THR A 87 8.77 -11.84 -8.15
N VAL A 88 8.85 -10.96 -9.14
CA VAL A 88 8.20 -11.13 -10.45
C VAL A 88 9.27 -11.21 -11.53
N SER A 89 9.16 -12.17 -12.46
CA SER A 89 10.04 -12.24 -13.61
C SER A 89 9.80 -11.07 -14.54
N ARG A 90 10.84 -10.32 -14.87
CA ARG A 90 10.73 -9.19 -15.80
C ARG A 90 10.53 -9.63 -17.26
N LYS A 91 10.98 -10.85 -17.60
CA LYS A 91 10.84 -11.41 -18.95
C LYS A 91 9.39 -11.70 -19.35
N ASN A 92 8.56 -12.13 -18.41
CA ASN A 92 7.21 -12.63 -18.72
C ASN A 92 6.15 -12.26 -17.66
N TYR A 93 6.51 -11.47 -16.67
CA TYR A 93 5.63 -10.98 -15.60
C TYR A 93 4.93 -12.10 -14.82
N LYS A 94 5.57 -13.29 -14.75
CA LYS A 94 5.14 -14.38 -13.88
C LYS A 94 5.67 -14.18 -12.47
N LEU A 95 4.83 -14.46 -11.49
CA LEU A 95 5.23 -14.53 -10.10
C LEU A 95 6.24 -15.67 -9.89
N ILE A 96 7.44 -15.34 -9.42
CA ILE A 96 8.51 -16.29 -9.08
C ILE A 96 8.39 -16.71 -7.62
N ASN A 97 8.24 -15.72 -6.72
CA ASN A 97 8.17 -15.95 -5.28
C ASN A 97 7.21 -14.96 -4.62
N ARG A 98 6.63 -15.35 -3.49
CA ARG A 98 5.72 -14.54 -2.69
C ARG A 98 5.97 -14.81 -1.22
N LYS A 99 6.24 -13.76 -0.45
CA LYS A 99 6.52 -13.83 0.99
C LYS A 99 5.77 -12.76 1.75
N THR A 100 5.01 -13.15 2.76
CA THR A 100 4.43 -12.19 3.72
C THR A 100 5.57 -11.57 4.54
N VAL A 101 5.66 -10.25 4.53
CA VAL A 101 6.72 -9.48 5.21
C VAL A 101 6.20 -8.80 6.48
N LEU A 102 4.88 -8.59 6.58
CA LEU A 102 4.20 -8.11 7.77
C LEU A 102 2.76 -8.65 7.81
N GLU A 103 2.37 -9.20 8.95
CA GLU A 103 1.01 -9.60 9.28
C GLU A 103 0.66 -9.02 10.65
N GLN A 104 -0.57 -8.50 10.77
CA GLN A 104 -1.13 -8.01 12.03
C GLN A 104 -2.58 -8.50 12.17
N GLU A 105 -3.18 -8.33 13.35
CA GLU A 105 -4.59 -8.69 13.56
C GLU A 105 -5.54 -7.78 12.77
N THR A 106 -5.13 -6.52 12.55
CA THR A 106 -5.86 -5.55 11.73
C THR A 106 -5.41 -5.58 10.26
N HIS A 107 -6.24 -5.01 9.39
CA HIS A 107 -5.98 -4.92 7.96
C HIS A 107 -4.79 -3.99 7.66
N LEU A 108 -3.89 -4.45 6.80
CA LEU A 108 -2.75 -3.70 6.27
C LEU A 108 -2.87 -3.52 4.76
N SER A 109 -2.67 -2.31 4.27
CA SER A 109 -2.67 -1.94 2.85
C SER A 109 -1.59 -0.89 2.55
N PHE A 110 -1.55 -0.38 1.32
CA PHE A 110 -0.73 0.77 0.90
C PHE A 110 0.70 0.80 1.49
N PRO A 111 1.58 -0.17 1.16
CA PRO A 111 2.92 -0.28 1.76
C PRO A 111 3.89 0.76 1.23
N TYR A 112 3.66 2.04 1.57
CA TYR A 112 4.46 3.16 1.10
C TYR A 112 5.94 3.00 1.47
N ILE A 113 6.82 3.10 0.48
CA ILE A 113 8.27 2.92 0.65
C ILE A 113 8.95 4.28 0.73
N TYR A 114 9.74 4.50 1.79
CA TYR A 114 10.62 5.66 1.93
C TYR A 114 12.08 5.19 2.08
N LYS A 115 12.98 5.78 1.29
CA LYS A 115 14.42 5.46 1.32
C LYS A 115 15.21 6.65 1.82
N GLU A 116 16.01 6.47 2.86
CA GLU A 116 16.90 7.51 3.39
C GLU A 116 18.28 6.91 3.71
N GLY A 117 19.31 7.45 3.05
CA GLY A 117 20.65 6.87 3.10
C GLY A 117 20.64 5.41 2.60
N ASN A 118 21.14 4.49 3.43
CA ASN A 118 21.17 3.05 3.13
C ASN A 118 19.98 2.29 3.72
N GLN A 119 19.04 2.98 4.39
CA GLN A 119 17.91 2.36 5.03
C GLN A 119 16.67 2.44 4.14
N THR A 120 15.90 1.34 4.12
CA THR A 120 14.56 1.33 3.53
C THR A 120 13.54 1.20 4.65
N TYR A 121 12.56 2.10 4.61
CA TYR A 121 11.43 2.11 5.50
C TYR A 121 10.14 1.80 4.73
N VAL A 122 9.21 1.14 5.40
CA VAL A 122 7.87 0.87 4.88
C VAL A 122 6.84 1.37 5.88
N ILE A 123 5.87 2.13 5.39
CA ILE A 123 4.82 2.76 6.17
C ILE A 123 3.50 2.23 5.61
N PRO A 124 3.06 1.03 6.05
CA PRO A 124 1.79 0.49 5.62
C PRO A 124 0.63 1.27 6.26
N GLU A 125 -0.46 1.44 5.52
CA GLU A 125 -1.71 1.88 6.10
C GLU A 125 -2.20 0.83 7.11
N ASN A 126 -2.62 1.30 8.29
CA ASN A 126 -3.30 0.49 9.30
C ASN A 126 -4.29 1.35 10.10
N SER A 127 -5.23 1.99 9.40
CA SER A 127 -6.23 2.88 9.99
C SER A 127 -7.03 2.19 11.11
N GLN A 128 -7.32 0.89 10.97
CA GLN A 128 -8.01 0.07 11.97
C GLN A 128 -7.27 -0.07 13.30
N SER A 129 -5.94 0.06 13.32
CA SER A 129 -5.16 0.03 14.57
C SER A 129 -5.27 1.32 15.39
N GLY A 130 -5.78 2.41 14.79
CA GLY A 130 -5.78 3.74 15.41
C GLY A 130 -4.39 4.38 15.51
N SER A 131 -3.40 3.86 14.78
CA SER A 131 -2.06 4.42 14.70
C SER A 131 -1.43 4.20 13.34
N LEU A 132 -0.55 5.13 12.92
CA LEU A 132 0.34 4.93 11.80
C LEU A 132 1.74 4.57 12.31
N SER A 133 2.30 3.49 11.79
CA SER A 133 3.65 3.03 12.18
C SER A 133 4.58 2.94 10.97
N ILE A 134 5.85 3.26 11.20
CA ILE A 134 6.95 3.04 10.27
C ILE A 134 7.74 1.80 10.69
N TYR A 135 8.19 1.03 9.70
CA TYR A 135 8.98 -0.17 9.88
C TYR A 135 10.27 -0.07 9.08
N GLU A 136 11.33 -0.71 9.56
CA GLU A 136 12.56 -0.93 8.79
C GLU A 136 12.41 -2.21 7.96
N TYR A 137 12.76 -2.15 6.68
CA TYR A 137 12.82 -3.34 5.83
C TYR A 137 14.19 -4.02 5.95
N ASN A 138 14.21 -5.26 6.41
CA ASN A 138 15.41 -6.07 6.50
C ASN A 138 15.63 -6.85 5.21
N TYR A 139 16.68 -6.52 4.44
CA TYR A 139 16.98 -7.19 3.18
C TYR A 139 17.38 -8.66 3.31
N ASN A 140 17.98 -9.06 4.42
CA ASN A 140 18.46 -10.44 4.62
C ASN A 140 17.29 -11.37 4.97
N SER A 141 16.47 -10.97 5.95
CA SER A 141 15.33 -11.76 6.40
C SER A 141 14.07 -11.49 5.61
N GLN A 142 14.00 -10.42 4.80
CA GLN A 142 12.83 -9.96 4.03
C GLN A 142 11.58 -9.84 4.92
N ILE A 143 11.69 -9.09 6.01
CA ILE A 143 10.58 -8.77 6.92
C ILE A 143 10.58 -7.28 7.24
N LEU A 144 9.45 -6.79 7.74
CA LEU A 144 9.34 -5.48 8.38
C LEU A 144 9.59 -5.62 9.88
N GLU A 145 10.57 -4.90 10.39
CA GLU A 145 11.00 -4.95 11.79
C GLU A 145 11.07 -3.55 12.42
N ASN A 146 11.31 -3.50 13.73
CA ASN A 146 11.49 -2.27 14.51
C ASN A 146 10.35 -1.23 14.34
N PRO A 147 9.08 -1.62 14.58
CA PRO A 147 7.95 -0.69 14.44
C PRO A 147 8.10 0.55 15.35
N GLN A 148 7.87 1.73 14.79
CA GLN A 148 7.77 2.99 15.53
C GLN A 148 6.46 3.69 15.18
N ILE A 149 5.70 4.13 16.19
CA ILE A 149 4.47 4.88 15.98
C ILE A 149 4.81 6.31 15.57
N MET A 150 4.32 6.74 14.40
CA MET A 150 4.52 8.09 13.86
C MET A 150 3.40 9.04 14.28
N ILE A 151 2.15 8.56 14.24
CA ILE A 151 0.91 9.30 14.49
C ILE A 151 -0.07 8.37 15.23
N GLN A 152 -0.72 8.85 16.28
CA GLN A 152 -1.78 8.14 17.00
C GLN A 152 -3.16 8.54 16.47
N ALA A 153 -3.46 8.17 15.22
CA ALA A 153 -4.73 8.43 14.54
C ALA A 153 -4.97 7.37 13.44
N PRO A 154 -6.23 7.16 13.00
CA PRO A 154 -6.57 6.21 11.93
C PRO A 154 -6.24 6.77 10.53
N ILE A 155 -4.95 6.92 10.25
CA ILE A 155 -4.42 7.48 8.99
C ILE A 155 -4.63 6.50 7.82
N VAL A 156 -4.96 7.07 6.65
CA VAL A 156 -5.22 6.38 5.38
C VAL A 156 -4.32 6.96 4.28
N ASP A 157 -3.78 6.11 3.40
CA ASP A 157 -2.92 6.45 2.26
C ASP A 157 -1.74 7.42 2.58
N PRO A 158 -0.85 7.11 3.53
CA PRO A 158 0.21 8.01 3.94
C PRO A 158 1.32 8.16 2.89
N VAL A 159 1.68 9.41 2.57
CA VAL A 159 2.81 9.75 1.68
C VAL A 159 3.69 10.80 2.35
N ILE A 160 5.01 10.57 2.36
CA ILE A 160 5.98 11.50 2.97
C ILE A 160 6.78 12.23 1.90
N ILE A 161 6.86 13.55 2.02
CA ILE A 161 7.78 14.38 1.24
C ILE A 161 8.73 15.11 2.19
N LYS A 162 10.00 15.22 1.81
CA LYS A 162 10.98 16.03 2.54
C LYS A 162 11.17 17.35 1.83
N VAL A 163 10.96 18.45 2.54
CA VAL A 163 11.15 19.81 2.04
C VAL A 163 12.09 20.53 3.00
N CYS A 164 13.28 20.89 2.51
CA CYS A 164 14.40 21.33 3.35
C CYS A 164 14.71 20.27 4.43
N ASP A 165 14.66 20.64 5.71
CA ASP A 165 14.98 19.78 6.85
C ASP A 165 13.72 19.21 7.55
N LEU A 166 12.52 19.42 6.97
CA LEU A 166 11.26 18.95 7.51
C LEU A 166 10.66 17.85 6.65
N TYR A 167 10.04 16.88 7.32
CA TYR A 167 9.23 15.83 6.72
C TYR A 167 7.77 16.23 6.82
N TYR A 168 7.08 16.18 5.70
CA TYR A 168 5.64 16.42 5.61
C TYR A 168 4.96 15.12 5.22
N LEU A 169 3.93 14.74 5.97
CA LEU A 169 3.11 13.57 5.70
C LEU A 169 1.74 14.05 5.21
N LEU A 170 1.40 13.66 3.99
CA LEU A 170 0.10 13.88 3.35
C LEU A 170 -0.70 12.59 3.48
N CYS A 171 -1.95 12.70 3.89
CA CYS A 171 -2.81 11.54 4.10
C CYS A 171 -4.29 11.93 4.17
N THR A 172 -5.17 10.94 4.28
CA THR A 172 -6.54 11.13 4.75
C THR A 172 -6.72 10.41 6.11
N SER A 173 -7.91 10.45 6.70
CA SER A 173 -8.19 9.78 7.98
C SER A 173 -9.64 9.31 8.04
N LEU A 174 -9.89 8.21 8.76
CA LEU A 174 -11.26 7.74 9.04
C LEU A 174 -12.05 8.67 9.97
N ASP A 175 -11.38 9.59 10.67
CA ASP A 175 -12.05 10.59 11.51
C ASP A 175 -12.69 11.74 10.69
N PHE A 176 -12.35 11.83 9.40
CA PHE A 176 -12.78 12.89 8.48
C PHE A 176 -13.39 12.29 7.21
N ASP A 177 -13.86 13.13 6.28
CA ASP A 177 -14.33 12.64 4.99
C ASP A 177 -13.11 12.23 4.14
N LYS A 178 -12.77 10.93 4.19
CA LYS A 178 -11.62 10.36 3.48
C LYS A 178 -11.60 10.64 1.97
N ASP A 179 -12.75 10.95 1.37
CA ASP A 179 -12.85 11.22 -0.08
C ASP A 179 -12.70 12.72 -0.41
N LYS A 180 -12.60 13.60 0.61
CA LYS A 180 -12.54 15.07 0.43
C LYS A 180 -11.43 15.77 1.20
N ASP A 181 -11.03 15.24 2.36
CA ASP A 181 -10.15 15.94 3.30
C ASP A 181 -8.72 15.43 3.19
N LEU A 182 -7.84 16.26 2.62
CA LEU A 182 -6.39 16.02 2.64
C LEU A 182 -5.80 16.63 3.91
N LEU A 183 -5.26 15.78 4.77
CA LEU A 183 -4.58 16.17 5.99
C LEU A 183 -3.08 16.31 5.74
N LEU A 184 -2.46 17.25 6.46
CA LEU A 184 -1.03 17.51 6.41
C LEU A 184 -0.47 17.47 7.83
N TYR A 185 0.53 16.62 8.04
CA TYR A 185 1.33 16.57 9.26
C TYR A 185 2.78 16.92 8.93
N TYR A 186 3.55 17.31 9.94
CA TYR A 186 4.99 17.53 9.79
C TYR A 186 5.80 17.00 10.98
N SER A 187 7.08 16.71 10.73
CA SER A 187 8.07 16.35 11.74
C SER A 187 9.47 16.79 11.34
N GLU A 188 10.34 16.99 12.34
CA GLU A 188 11.78 17.21 12.14
C GLU A 188 12.54 15.89 11.87
N LYS A 189 11.90 14.74 12.11
CA LYS A 189 12.49 13.42 11.92
C LYS A 189 11.56 12.54 11.11
N LEU A 190 12.13 11.71 10.22
CA LEU A 190 11.36 10.78 9.42
C LEU A 190 10.45 9.89 10.27
N THR A 191 10.93 9.41 11.42
CA THR A 191 10.19 8.50 12.31
C THR A 191 9.23 9.22 13.26
N GLY A 192 9.15 10.55 13.20
CA GLY A 192 8.25 11.34 14.01
C GLY A 192 8.82 11.74 15.38
N PRO A 193 7.94 12.17 16.31
CA PRO A 193 6.48 12.22 16.15
C PRO A 193 6.05 13.26 15.11
N TYR A 194 4.94 13.00 14.42
CA TYR A 194 4.33 13.93 13.48
C TYR A 194 3.21 14.72 14.16
N LYS A 195 3.11 16.01 13.83
CA LYS A 195 2.08 16.92 14.35
C LYS A 195 1.25 17.50 13.21
N PRO A 196 -0.05 17.75 13.40
CA PRO A 196 -0.86 18.44 12.41
C PRO A 196 -0.21 19.77 12.00
N PHE A 197 -0.17 20.06 10.71
CA PHE A 197 0.38 21.32 10.19
C PHE A 197 -0.58 22.49 10.42
N TRP A 198 -1.89 22.22 10.44
CA TRP A 198 -2.92 23.16 10.88
C TRP A 198 -3.82 22.48 11.91
N GLU A 199 -4.00 23.11 13.08
CA GLU A 199 -5.14 22.81 13.94
C GLU A 199 -6.33 23.63 13.42
N ILE A 200 -7.41 22.95 13.00
CA ILE A 200 -8.68 23.65 12.80
C ILE A 200 -9.16 24.02 14.22
N GLN A 201 -9.10 25.31 14.55
CA GLN A 201 -9.71 25.86 15.77
C GLN A 201 -11.24 25.79 15.70
#